data_AF-A0A7S0WKE5-F1
#
_entry.id   AF-A0A7S0WKE5-F1
#
_cell.length_a   1.000
_cell.length_b   1.000
_cell.length_c   1.000
_cell.angle_alpha   90.00
_cell.angle_beta   90.00
_cell.angle_gamma   90.00
#
_symmetry.space_group_name_H-M   'P 1'
#
loop_
_entity.id
_entity.type
_entity.pdbx_description
1 polymer ?
#
loop_
_entity_poly.entity_id
_entity_poly.type
_entity_poly.pdbx_seq_one_letter_code
_entity_poly.pdbx_strand_id
1 'polypeptide(L)'
;APPPGLLELLALPPEQNEPGTTMPTVTLESCKLGATKHGLAVGLHYYQHDPSLGPEDKAESWKRKLVYISEKMAKFLDAKDTDAGVKTMQTTVAANVALRMNETGIIKSYLQGDAHPFMIRTVVFHPTDPADIAMMWFLPCILKHEGQVK
;
A
#
# COMPACT_ATOMS: atom_id res chain seq x y z
N ALA A 1 2.57 15.72 -8.27
CA ALA A 1 2.83 15.75 -6.81
C ALA A 1 1.72 14.98 -6.11
N PRO A 2 2.02 14.26 -5.01
CA PRO A 2 0.97 13.67 -4.17
C PRO A 2 -0.01 14.75 -3.69
N PRO A 3 -1.29 14.41 -3.42
CA PRO A 3 -2.24 15.35 -2.86
C PRO A 3 -1.68 16.07 -1.62
N PRO A 4 -1.93 17.38 -1.45
CA PRO A 4 -1.60 18.09 -0.22
C PRO A 4 -2.14 17.35 1.01
N GLY A 5 -1.34 17.28 2.08
CA GLY A 5 -1.70 16.55 3.31
C GLY A 5 -1.41 15.05 3.28
N LEU A 6 -1.08 14.44 2.13
CA LEU A 6 -0.85 13.00 2.06
C LEU A 6 0.39 12.54 2.85
N LEU A 7 1.42 13.39 2.96
CA LEU A 7 2.59 13.14 3.82
C LEU A 7 2.30 13.44 5.30
N GLU A 8 1.36 14.36 5.57
CA GLU A 8 0.87 14.64 6.92
C GLU A 8 0.00 13.50 7.48
N LEU A 9 -0.49 12.58 6.61
CA LEU A 9 -1.19 11.35 7.00
C LEU A 9 -0.27 10.28 7.60
N LEU A 10 0.99 10.27 7.17
CA LEU A 10 2.01 9.34 7.64
C LEU A 10 2.70 9.88 8.90
N ALA A 11 2.29 11.06 9.37
CA ALA A 11 2.95 11.80 10.43
C ALA A 11 2.71 11.14 11.80
N LEU A 12 3.53 10.14 12.11
CA LEU A 12 4.29 10.27 13.33
C LEU A 12 5.17 11.53 13.20
N PRO A 13 5.43 12.29 14.29
CA PRO A 13 6.28 13.47 14.22
C PRO A 13 7.60 13.17 13.48
N PRO A 14 8.16 14.10 12.69
CA PRO A 14 9.41 13.90 11.94
C PRO A 14 10.57 13.33 12.76
N GLU A 15 10.54 13.56 14.07
CA GLU A 15 11.48 13.05 15.08
C GLU A 15 11.38 11.53 15.34
N GLN A 16 10.41 10.83 14.72
CA GLN A 16 10.21 9.38 14.86
C GLN A 16 10.60 8.58 13.61
N ASN A 17 11.17 9.21 12.59
CA ASN A 17 11.77 8.48 11.48
C ASN A 17 12.97 7.67 11.96
N GLU A 18 13.16 6.47 11.40
CA GLU A 18 14.32 5.66 11.74
C GLU A 18 15.62 6.41 11.35
N PRO A 19 16.65 6.44 12.21
CA PRO A 19 17.88 7.15 11.91
C PRO A 19 18.50 6.69 10.58
N GLY A 20 18.82 7.63 9.70
CA GLY A 20 19.48 7.35 8.42
C GLY A 20 18.57 7.08 7.23
N THR A 21 17.24 7.21 7.38
CA THR A 21 16.30 7.14 6.25
C THR A 21 15.60 8.48 5.98
N THR A 22 15.28 8.71 4.71
CA THR A 22 14.39 9.81 4.28
C THR A 22 12.93 9.36 4.14
N MET A 23 12.65 8.07 4.33
CA MET A 23 11.29 7.54 4.28
C MET A 23 10.54 7.79 5.59
N PRO A 24 9.23 8.13 5.51
CA PRO A 24 8.40 8.26 6.70
C PRO A 24 8.19 6.91 7.39
N THR A 25 8.27 6.90 8.72
CA THR A 25 7.91 5.73 9.53
C THR A 25 6.44 5.79 9.92
N VAL A 26 5.71 4.67 9.78
CA VAL A 26 4.28 4.55 10.14
C VAL A 26 3.99 3.34 11.01
N THR A 27 2.94 3.44 11.81
CA THR A 27 2.28 2.31 12.47
C THR A 27 0.89 2.09 11.87
N LEU A 28 0.32 0.90 12.07
CA LEU A 28 -1.06 0.62 11.69
C LEU A 28 -2.03 1.65 12.30
N GLU A 29 -1.78 2.05 13.54
CA GLU A 29 -2.63 2.97 14.30
C GLU A 29 -2.53 4.39 13.74
N SER A 30 -1.33 4.84 13.37
CA SER A 30 -1.15 6.13 12.69
C SER A 30 -1.89 6.17 11.34
N CYS A 31 -1.85 5.07 10.57
CA CYS A 31 -2.58 4.98 9.30
C CYS A 31 -4.09 5.01 9.51
N LYS A 32 -4.62 4.30 10.51
CA LYS A 32 -6.05 4.33 10.87
C LYS A 32 -6.50 5.73 11.24
N LEU A 33 -5.75 6.40 12.12
CA LEU A 33 -6.07 7.76 12.57
C LEU A 33 -6.06 8.75 11.41
N GLY A 34 -5.03 8.71 10.56
CA GLY A 34 -4.94 9.55 9.37
C GLY A 34 -6.08 9.30 8.38
N ALA A 35 -6.39 8.04 8.11
CA ALA A 35 -7.49 7.66 7.21
C ALA A 35 -8.85 8.18 7.69
N THR A 36 -9.14 8.05 8.99
CA THR A 36 -10.39 8.52 9.60
C THR A 36 -10.46 10.04 9.62
N LYS A 37 -9.41 10.71 10.11
CA LYS A 37 -9.36 12.18 10.24
C LYS A 37 -9.60 12.88 8.90
N HIS A 38 -9.06 12.32 7.82
CA HIS A 38 -9.15 12.93 6.48
C HIS A 38 -10.19 12.26 5.58
N GLY A 39 -10.94 11.28 6.08
CA GLY A 39 -11.98 10.58 5.33
C GLY A 39 -11.46 9.97 4.02
N LEU A 40 -10.34 9.23 4.07
CA LEU A 40 -9.65 8.72 2.89
C LEU A 40 -9.92 7.23 2.64
N ALA A 41 -9.96 6.85 1.36
CA ALA A 41 -9.93 5.45 0.94
C ALA A 41 -8.46 5.03 0.81
N VAL A 42 -7.93 4.29 1.79
CA VAL A 42 -6.52 3.88 1.83
C VAL A 42 -6.39 2.41 2.23
N GLY A 43 -5.27 1.80 1.84
CA GLY A 43 -4.83 0.50 2.32
C GLY A 43 -3.37 0.56 2.77
N LEU A 44 -3.01 -0.26 3.76
CA LEU A 44 -1.64 -0.41 4.25
C LEU A 44 -1.11 -1.80 3.89
N HIS A 45 0.02 -1.83 3.20
CA HIS A 45 0.66 -3.04 2.72
C HIS A 45 2.11 -3.09 3.18
N TYR A 46 2.62 -4.29 3.42
CA TYR A 46 4.05 -4.54 3.55
C TYR A 46 4.49 -5.58 2.53
N TYR A 47 5.79 -5.60 2.24
CA TYR A 47 6.42 -6.63 1.41
C TYR A 47 7.38 -7.42 2.30
N GLN A 48 7.30 -8.74 2.18
CA GLN A 48 8.14 -9.65 2.94
C GLN A 48 8.85 -10.59 1.98
N HIS A 49 10.16 -10.73 2.15
CA HIS A 49 10.94 -11.71 1.43
C HIS A 49 10.45 -13.12 1.76
N ASP A 50 10.22 -13.93 0.72
CA ASP A 50 9.96 -15.35 0.80
C ASP A 50 11.14 -16.12 0.18
N PRO A 51 11.99 -16.74 1.02
CA PRO A 51 13.16 -17.50 0.55
C PRO A 51 12.82 -18.67 -0.39
N SER A 52 11.58 -19.17 -0.36
CA SER A 52 11.15 -20.25 -1.26
C SER A 52 10.94 -19.80 -2.70
N LEU A 53 10.83 -18.49 -2.94
CA LEU A 53 10.65 -17.90 -4.27
C LEU A 53 11.97 -17.47 -4.93
N GLY A 54 13.03 -17.28 -4.13
CA GLY A 54 14.35 -16.90 -4.64
C GLY A 54 15.15 -16.01 -3.68
N PRO A 55 16.30 -15.48 -4.14
CA PRO A 55 17.15 -14.62 -3.32
C PRO A 55 16.56 -13.22 -3.12
N GLU A 56 17.04 -12.51 -2.09
CA GLU A 56 16.48 -11.22 -1.63
C GLU A 56 16.64 -10.08 -2.66
N ASP A 57 17.65 -10.15 -3.52
CA ASP A 57 17.91 -9.17 -4.60
C ASP A 57 16.94 -9.29 -5.80
N LYS A 58 16.03 -10.27 -5.77
CA LYS A 58 15.08 -10.55 -6.84
C LYS A 58 13.69 -10.11 -6.41
N ALA A 59 13.07 -9.20 -7.17
CA ALA A 59 11.77 -8.63 -6.84
C ALA A 59 10.66 -9.68 -6.75
N GLU A 60 10.73 -10.71 -7.57
CA GLU A 60 9.83 -11.86 -7.58
C GLU A 60 9.86 -12.69 -6.28
N SER A 61 10.92 -12.55 -5.48
CA SER A 61 11.06 -13.23 -4.19
C SER A 61 10.28 -12.54 -3.06
N TRP A 62 9.63 -11.41 -3.32
CA TRP A 62 8.94 -10.63 -2.31
C TRP A 62 7.42 -10.77 -2.44
N LYS A 63 6.76 -11.05 -1.32
CA LYS A 63 5.30 -11.18 -1.25
C LYS A 63 4.68 -9.96 -0.61
N ARG A 64 3.71 -9.36 -1.30
CA ARG A 64 2.84 -8.33 -0.73
C ARG A 64 1.87 -8.93 0.29
N LYS A 65 1.69 -8.22 1.40
CA LYS A 65 0.68 -8.49 2.43
C LYS A 65 -0.08 -7.22 2.73
N LEU A 66 -1.41 -7.27 2.58
CA LEU A 66 -2.30 -6.17 2.95
C LEU A 66 -2.78 -6.39 4.38
N VAL A 67 -2.51 -5.45 5.27
CA VAL A 67 -2.84 -5.58 6.71
C VAL A 67 -4.03 -4.73 7.13
N TYR A 68 -4.40 -3.74 6.33
CA TYR A 68 -5.48 -2.82 6.67
C TYR A 68 -6.06 -2.14 5.44
N ILE A 69 -7.38 -1.90 5.48
CA ILE A 69 -8.05 -0.93 4.63
C ILE A 69 -8.94 -0.03 5.48
N SER A 70 -9.13 1.21 5.06
CA SER A 70 -10.06 2.12 5.73
C SER A 70 -11.52 1.74 5.49
N GLU A 71 -12.42 2.18 6.37
CA GLU A 71 -13.87 1.98 6.18
C GLU A 71 -14.36 2.57 4.85
N LYS A 72 -13.81 3.70 4.43
CA LYS A 72 -14.15 4.31 3.14
C LYS A 72 -13.69 3.44 1.97
N MET A 73 -12.52 2.81 2.08
CA MET A 73 -12.06 1.83 1.09
C MET A 73 -12.95 0.57 1.10
N ALA A 74 -13.32 0.05 2.27
CA ALA A 74 -14.23 -1.09 2.38
C ALA A 74 -15.59 -0.80 1.71
N LYS A 75 -16.18 0.38 1.96
CA LYS A 75 -17.41 0.84 1.29
C LYS A 75 -17.23 0.99 -0.22
N PHE A 76 -16.09 1.55 -0.65
CA PHE A 76 -15.77 1.67 -2.07
C PHE A 76 -15.69 0.30 -2.77
N LEU A 77 -15.21 -0.72 -2.07
CA LEU A 77 -15.12 -2.09 -2.56
C LEU A 77 -16.40 -2.91 -2.37
N ASP A 78 -17.48 -2.30 -1.87
CA ASP A 78 -18.72 -2.99 -1.45
C ASP A 78 -18.46 -4.18 -0.49
N ALA A 79 -17.45 -4.05 0.35
CA ALA A 79 -17.10 -5.06 1.35
C ALA A 79 -17.95 -4.86 2.62
N LYS A 80 -18.40 -5.98 3.22
CA LYS A 80 -19.19 -5.99 4.46
C LYS A 80 -18.49 -5.26 5.62
N ASP A 81 -17.18 -5.43 5.73
CA ASP A 81 -16.32 -4.86 6.76
C ASP A 81 -14.88 -4.75 6.25
N THR A 82 -13.99 -4.16 7.05
CA THR A 82 -12.58 -3.95 6.68
C THR A 82 -11.84 -5.27 6.47
N ASP A 83 -12.13 -6.30 7.24
CA ASP A 83 -11.43 -7.59 7.16
C ASP A 83 -11.82 -8.35 5.89
N ALA A 84 -13.11 -8.34 5.54
CA ALA A 84 -13.63 -8.86 4.29
C ALA A 84 -13.01 -8.13 3.10
N GLY A 85 -12.86 -6.81 3.18
CA GLY A 85 -12.22 -6.03 2.11
C GLY A 85 -10.71 -6.31 2.00
N VAL A 86 -10.00 -6.53 3.11
CA VAL A 86 -8.59 -6.99 3.09
C VAL A 86 -8.49 -8.32 2.34
N LYS A 87 -9.31 -9.32 2.69
CA LYS A 87 -9.31 -10.63 2.01
C LYS A 87 -9.62 -10.52 0.52
N THR A 88 -10.60 -9.69 0.17
CA THR A 88 -11.00 -9.43 -1.21
C THR A 88 -9.84 -8.82 -2.00
N MET A 89 -9.22 -7.76 -1.48
CA MET A 89 -8.09 -7.09 -2.12
C MET A 89 -6.84 -7.96 -2.23
N GLN A 90 -6.56 -8.82 -1.26
CA GLN A 90 -5.47 -9.78 -1.36
C GLN A 90 -5.69 -10.73 -2.55
N THR A 91 -6.92 -11.23 -2.72
CA THR A 91 -7.29 -12.14 -3.80
C THR A 91 -7.30 -11.44 -5.16
N THR A 92 -7.96 -10.30 -5.27
CA THR A 92 -8.13 -9.55 -6.52
C THR A 92 -6.80 -9.07 -7.09
N VAL A 93 -5.92 -8.52 -6.24
CA VAL A 93 -4.63 -8.03 -6.69
C VAL A 93 -3.71 -9.17 -7.14
N ALA A 94 -3.76 -10.32 -6.46
CA ALA A 94 -3.03 -11.50 -6.90
C ALA A 94 -3.48 -11.98 -8.30
N ALA A 95 -4.77 -11.83 -8.61
CA ALA A 95 -5.32 -12.18 -9.92
C ALA A 95 -5.08 -11.10 -11.00
N ASN A 96 -4.85 -9.85 -10.63
CA ASN A 96 -4.72 -8.73 -11.56
C ASN A 96 -3.28 -8.54 -12.06
N VAL A 97 -3.01 -8.94 -13.31
CA VAL A 97 -1.68 -8.85 -13.95
C VAL A 97 -1.13 -7.42 -13.96
N ALA A 98 -1.97 -6.41 -14.26
CA ALA A 98 -1.53 -5.02 -14.34
C ALA A 98 -1.07 -4.50 -12.97
N LEU A 99 -1.77 -4.86 -11.90
CA LEU A 99 -1.35 -4.50 -10.54
C LEU A 99 -0.05 -5.19 -10.15
N ARG A 100 0.11 -6.48 -10.47
CA ARG A 100 1.36 -7.23 -10.20
C ARG A 100 2.58 -6.67 -10.93
N MET A 101 2.42 -6.23 -12.18
CA MET A 101 3.53 -5.60 -12.92
C MET A 101 4.00 -4.31 -12.25
N ASN A 102 3.06 -3.50 -11.77
CA ASN A 102 3.41 -2.29 -11.04
C ASN A 102 4.08 -2.61 -9.70
N GLU A 103 3.58 -3.60 -8.94
CA GLU A 103 4.21 -4.09 -7.70
C GLU A 103 5.66 -4.53 -7.90
N THR A 104 5.94 -5.22 -9.01
CA THR A 104 7.30 -5.64 -9.35
C THR A 104 8.21 -4.43 -9.58
N GLY A 105 7.72 -3.39 -10.28
CA GLY A 105 8.46 -2.15 -10.49
C GLY A 105 8.79 -1.44 -9.17
N ILE A 106 7.83 -1.42 -8.26
CA ILE A 106 7.97 -0.82 -6.92
C ILE A 106 9.09 -1.50 -6.13
N ILE A 107 9.04 -2.83 -6.03
CA ILE A 107 10.05 -3.60 -5.30
C ILE A 107 11.43 -3.41 -5.93
N LYS A 108 11.51 -3.37 -7.26
CA LYS A 108 12.80 -3.10 -7.95
C LYS A 108 13.36 -1.73 -7.59
N SER A 109 12.53 -0.69 -7.58
CA SER A 109 12.97 0.65 -7.16
C SER A 109 13.48 0.65 -5.71
N TYR A 110 12.77 -0.01 -4.79
CA TYR A 110 13.24 -0.17 -3.41
C TYR A 110 14.58 -0.89 -3.30
N LEU A 111 14.73 -2.03 -4.00
CA LEU A 111 15.98 -2.79 -3.99
C LEU A 111 17.15 -2.00 -4.59
N GLN A 112 16.88 -0.98 -5.41
CA GLN A 112 17.87 -0.07 -5.98
C GLN A 112 18.13 1.18 -5.11
N GLY A 113 17.43 1.34 -3.99
CA GLY A 113 17.55 2.49 -3.10
C GLY A 113 16.65 3.68 -3.46
N ASP A 114 15.80 3.56 -4.48
CA ASP A 114 14.88 4.61 -4.92
C ASP A 114 13.50 4.43 -4.28
N ALA A 115 13.23 5.23 -3.25
CA ALA A 115 11.96 5.23 -2.54
C ALA A 115 11.21 6.57 -2.73
N HIS A 116 10.62 6.76 -3.91
CA HIS A 116 9.81 7.95 -4.22
C HIS A 116 8.32 7.64 -4.33
N PRO A 117 7.43 8.54 -3.88
CA PRO A 117 6.01 8.46 -4.18
C PRO A 117 5.75 8.39 -5.69
N PHE A 118 4.84 7.51 -6.11
CA PHE A 118 4.41 7.44 -7.51
C PHE A 118 2.91 7.20 -7.62
N MET A 119 2.38 7.47 -8.80
CA MET A 119 0.96 7.31 -9.13
C MET A 119 0.82 6.23 -10.18
N ILE A 120 -0.02 5.24 -9.92
CA ILE A 120 -0.50 4.31 -10.93
C ILE A 120 -1.80 4.87 -11.48
N ARG A 121 -1.92 4.87 -12.81
CA ARG A 121 -3.17 5.10 -13.52
C ARG A 121 -3.60 3.78 -14.12
N THR A 122 -4.69 3.23 -13.63
CA THR A 122 -5.26 1.99 -14.14
C THR A 122 -6.58 2.31 -14.80
N VAL A 123 -6.74 1.87 -16.05
CA VAL A 123 -8.04 1.88 -16.71
C VAL A 123 -8.80 0.64 -16.24
N VAL A 124 -9.95 0.87 -15.62
CA VAL A 124 -10.86 -0.18 -15.16
C VAL A 124 -11.95 -0.30 -16.22
N PHE A 125 -11.98 -1.46 -16.89
CA PHE A 125 -13.05 -1.78 -17.81
C PHE A 125 -14.19 -2.43 -17.03
N HIS A 126 -15.36 -1.80 -17.06
CA HIS A 126 -16.59 -2.41 -16.59
C HIS A 126 -17.31 -3.09 -17.77
N PRO A 127 -17.86 -4.30 -17.61
CA PRO A 127 -18.60 -4.96 -18.70
C PRO A 127 -19.86 -4.19 -19.13
N THR A 128 -20.39 -3.35 -18.25
CA THR A 128 -21.67 -2.66 -18.39
C THR A 128 -21.57 -1.15 -18.46
N ASP A 129 -20.41 -0.58 -18.13
CA ASP A 129 -20.22 0.86 -17.93
C ASP A 129 -19.00 1.36 -18.69
N PRO A 130 -18.92 2.68 -19.00
CA PRO A 130 -17.73 3.27 -19.60
C PRO A 130 -16.47 2.94 -18.80
N ALA A 131 -15.35 2.80 -19.50
CA ALA A 131 -14.06 2.57 -18.85
C ALA A 131 -13.70 3.76 -17.95
N ASP A 132 -13.42 3.49 -16.68
CA ASP A 132 -13.05 4.49 -15.68
C ASP A 132 -11.54 4.51 -15.44
N ILE A 133 -10.99 5.67 -15.12
CA ILE A 133 -9.58 5.80 -14.73
C ILE A 133 -9.49 5.82 -13.22
N ALA A 134 -8.98 4.73 -12.64
CA ALA A 134 -8.58 4.69 -11.25
C ALA A 134 -7.16 5.26 -11.11
N MET A 135 -7.02 6.33 -10.33
CA MET A 135 -5.72 6.88 -9.94
C MET A 135 -5.39 6.45 -8.52
N MET A 136 -4.29 5.73 -8.35
CA MET A 136 -3.84 5.25 -7.05
C MET A 136 -2.45 5.82 -6.75
N TRP A 137 -2.33 6.50 -5.62
CA TRP A 137 -1.05 6.95 -5.09
C TRP A 137 -0.45 5.87 -4.21
N PHE A 138 0.83 5.61 -4.40
CA PHE A 138 1.63 4.74 -3.56
C PHE A 138 2.68 5.56 -2.87
N LEU A 139 2.77 5.39 -1.56
CA LEU A 139 3.69 6.11 -0.71
C LEU A 139 4.63 5.13 -0.03
N PRO A 140 5.93 5.22 -0.32
CA PRO A 140 6.93 4.56 0.46
C PRO A 140 6.90 4.95 1.93
N CYS A 141 6.87 3.96 2.80
CA CYS A 141 7.00 4.15 4.23
C CYS A 141 7.69 2.94 4.88
N ILE A 142 8.29 3.15 6.04
CA ILE A 142 8.80 2.09 6.90
C ILE A 142 7.67 1.73 7.87
N LEU A 143 7.20 0.49 7.85
CA LEU A 143 6.23 0.01 8.82
C LEU A 143 6.93 -0.37 10.12
N LYS A 144 6.71 0.39 11.19
CA LYS A 144 7.21 0.05 12.53
C LYS A 144 6.35 -1.08 13.09
N HIS A 145 6.97 -2.25 13.32
CA HIS A 145 6.31 -3.37 13.98
C HIS A 145 6.11 -3.08 15.47
N GLU A 146 4.90 -2.70 15.86
CA GLU A 146 4.46 -2.77 17.24
C GLU A 146 4.02 -4.21 17.52
N GLY A 147 4.92 -5.02 18.10
CA GLY A 147 4.59 -6.31 18.74
C GLY A 147 3.77 -7.31 17.92
N GLN A 148 4.45 -8.23 17.22
CA GLN A 148 3.97 -9.56 16.81
C GLN A 148 2.62 -9.60 16.07
N VAL A 149 2.68 -9.57 14.73
CA VAL A 149 1.70 -10.35 13.94
C VAL A 149 2.05 -11.82 14.16
N LYS A 150 1.21 -12.53 14.91
CA LYS A 150 1.27 -14.00 15.04
C LYS A 150 0.94 -14.68 13.72
#